data_AF-A0A353LFG8-F1
#
_entry.id   AF-A0A353LFG8-F1
#
_cell.length_a   1.000
_cell.length_b   1.000
_cell.length_c   1.000
_cell.angle_alpha   90.00
_cell.angle_beta   90.00
_cell.angle_gamma   90.00
#
_symmetry.space_group_name_H-M   'P 1'
#
loop_
_entity.id
_entity.type
_entity.pdbx_description
1 polymer ?
#
loop_
_entity_poly.entity_id
_entity_poly.type
_entity_poly.pdbx_seq_one_letter_code
_entity_poly.pdbx_strand_id
1 'polypeptide(L)'
;MESQPYPLPRFLPTTKKEMDLLGWDQADVILFSGDAYIDHPSFGTAVIGRLLERLGLRVAIVPQPNWRDDLRDFKKLGLPRMFFAVTAGVMDSMINRYTANKRLRSQDAYTPDGRSDMRPDRAVTIYSNILKELYPDIPLIIGGVEASLRRVSHYDYWSDSLHKTILAGTNADLLVYGMGELPITRVVREMQNGKTIAEMCHVPQTAFLAGKDNVPENSFKDEIRL
;
A
#
# COMPACT_ATOMS: atom_id res chain seq x y z
N MET A 1 23.31 -12.82 23.54
CA MET A 1 23.11 -12.72 22.08
C MET A 1 23.79 -11.45 21.64
N GLU A 2 24.95 -11.57 21.01
CA GLU A 2 25.67 -10.42 20.47
C GLU A 2 24.81 -9.73 19.41
N SER A 3 24.49 -8.46 19.64
CA SER A 3 23.89 -7.61 18.64
C SER A 3 24.93 -7.35 17.56
N GLN A 4 24.93 -8.16 16.50
CA GLN A 4 25.62 -7.76 15.29
C GLN A 4 25.04 -6.41 14.85
N PRO A 5 25.88 -5.38 14.63
CA PRO A 5 25.40 -4.14 14.09
C PRO A 5 24.89 -4.44 12.68
N TYR A 6 23.56 -4.46 12.51
CA TYR A 6 23.00 -4.28 11.17
C TYR A 6 23.64 -3.00 10.63
N PRO A 7 24.38 -3.01 9.50
CA PRO A 7 24.76 -1.77 8.86
C PRO A 7 23.45 -1.07 8.51
N LEU A 8 23.07 -0.05 9.29
CA LEU A 8 21.86 0.74 9.07
C LEU A 8 21.95 1.29 7.63
N PRO A 9 21.00 0.96 6.74
CA PRO A 9 21.42 0.58 5.41
C PRO A 9 21.34 1.74 4.41
N ARG A 10 22.16 1.60 3.38
CA ARG A 10 21.77 1.75 1.96
C ARG A 10 20.24 1.62 1.81
N PHE A 11 19.60 2.56 1.10
CA PHE A 11 18.17 2.56 0.76
C PHE A 11 17.53 1.17 0.57
N LEU A 12 16.24 1.02 0.90
CA LEU A 12 15.47 -0.19 0.57
C LEU A 12 15.62 -0.51 -0.93
N PRO A 13 15.80 -1.78 -1.33
CA PRO A 13 16.00 -2.13 -2.72
C PRO A 13 14.79 -1.74 -3.57
N THR A 14 15.08 -1.15 -4.73
CA THR A 14 14.09 -0.76 -5.75
C THR A 14 14.25 -1.52 -7.06
N THR A 15 15.31 -2.33 -7.16
CA THR A 15 15.67 -3.11 -8.34
C THR A 15 16.05 -4.54 -7.97
N LYS A 16 15.92 -5.46 -8.94
CA LYS A 16 16.35 -6.86 -8.77
C LYS A 16 17.85 -6.95 -8.48
N LYS A 17 18.67 -6.11 -9.11
CA LYS A 17 20.12 -6.05 -8.88
C LYS A 17 20.46 -5.70 -7.43
N GLU A 18 19.73 -4.77 -6.82
CA GLU A 18 19.92 -4.43 -5.40
C GLU A 18 19.51 -5.59 -4.48
N MET A 19 18.43 -6.31 -4.80
CA MET A 19 18.06 -7.53 -4.09
C MET A 19 19.15 -8.62 -4.21
N ASP A 20 19.70 -8.81 -5.41
CA ASP A 20 20.77 -9.80 -5.64
C ASP A 20 22.05 -9.44 -4.86
N LEU A 21 22.39 -8.14 -4.75
CA LEU A 21 23.49 -7.65 -3.92
C LEU A 21 23.29 -7.90 -2.43
N LEU A 22 22.03 -7.98 -1.97
CA LEU A 22 21.66 -8.34 -0.61
C LEU A 22 21.55 -9.87 -0.42
N GLY A 23 21.75 -10.66 -1.48
CA GLY A 23 21.58 -12.11 -1.46
C GLY A 23 20.12 -12.55 -1.36
N TRP A 24 19.17 -11.70 -1.79
CA TRP A 24 17.74 -11.97 -1.71
C TRP A 24 17.26 -12.58 -3.04
N ASP A 25 16.88 -13.85 -2.97
CA ASP A 25 16.11 -14.52 -4.01
C ASP A 25 14.71 -13.91 -4.16
N GLN A 26 14.08 -13.62 -3.02
CA GLN A 26 12.71 -13.11 -2.92
C GLN A 26 12.57 -12.07 -1.78
N ALA A 27 11.71 -11.07 -1.99
CA ALA A 27 11.27 -10.16 -0.94
C ALA A 27 10.08 -10.76 -0.17
N ASP A 28 9.95 -10.44 1.11
CA ASP A 28 8.76 -10.78 1.90
C ASP A 28 7.58 -9.88 1.56
N VAL A 29 7.86 -8.58 1.41
CA VAL A 29 6.87 -7.54 1.10
C VAL A 29 7.40 -6.64 0.00
N ILE A 30 6.54 -6.34 -0.98
CA ILE A 30 6.83 -5.34 -2.01
C ILE A 30 5.84 -4.19 -1.87
N LEU A 31 6.36 -2.99 -1.61
CA LEU A 31 5.58 -1.76 -1.44
C LEU A 31 5.52 -0.99 -2.76
N PHE A 32 4.33 -0.65 -3.23
CA PHE A 32 4.10 0.22 -4.37
C PHE A 32 3.66 1.61 -3.88
N SER A 33 4.37 2.64 -4.33
CA SER A 33 4.16 4.02 -3.89
C SER A 33 3.85 4.94 -5.06
N GLY A 34 2.90 5.86 -4.88
CA GLY A 34 2.66 6.97 -5.82
C GLY A 34 3.72 8.07 -5.77
N ASP A 35 4.55 8.12 -4.72
CA ASP A 35 5.68 9.06 -4.58
C ASP A 35 7.00 8.45 -5.04
N ALA A 36 7.96 9.33 -5.33
CA ALA A 36 9.38 8.98 -5.34
C ALA A 36 9.78 8.30 -4.02
N TYR A 37 10.77 7.40 -4.09
CA TYR A 37 11.32 6.82 -2.86
C TYR A 37 12.31 7.79 -2.23
N ILE A 38 11.89 8.39 -1.11
CA ILE A 38 12.74 9.18 -0.21
C ILE A 38 12.71 8.49 1.15
N ASP A 39 13.88 8.03 1.60
CA ASP A 39 14.01 7.34 2.88
C ASP A 39 14.07 8.34 4.04
N HIS A 40 12.93 8.98 4.32
CA HIS A 40 12.79 10.03 5.32
C HIS A 40 11.52 9.83 6.15
N PRO A 41 11.52 10.13 7.47
CA PRO A 41 10.36 9.91 8.35
C PRO A 41 9.09 10.69 7.97
N SER A 42 9.18 11.70 7.08
CA SER A 42 8.00 12.38 6.53
C SER A 42 7.28 11.58 5.43
N PHE A 43 7.84 10.46 4.98
CA PHE A 43 7.27 9.60 3.95
C PHE A 43 6.75 8.32 4.60
N GLY A 44 5.43 8.16 4.64
CA GLY A 44 4.78 7.01 5.26
C GLY A 44 5.27 5.67 4.70
N THR A 45 5.52 5.58 3.38
CA THR A 45 6.08 4.37 2.74
C THR A 45 7.45 4.00 3.31
N ALA A 46 8.32 4.98 3.57
CA ALA A 46 9.64 4.74 4.15
C ALA A 46 9.52 4.28 5.61
N VAL A 47 8.68 4.94 6.41
CA VAL A 47 8.42 4.56 7.80
C VAL A 47 7.89 3.13 7.90
N ILE A 48 6.89 2.78 7.08
CA ILE A 48 6.33 1.43 7.03
C ILE A 48 7.38 0.43 6.54
N GLY A 49 8.17 0.76 5.51
CA GLY A 49 9.24 -0.10 5.01
C GLY A 49 10.27 -0.43 6.09
N ARG A 50 10.77 0.57 6.82
CA ARG A 50 11.73 0.40 7.92
C ARG A 50 11.12 -0.35 9.12
N LEU A 51 9.83 -0.14 9.38
CA LEU A 51 9.10 -0.89 10.40
C LEU A 51 9.02 -2.38 10.04
N LEU A 52 8.69 -2.70 8.79
CA LEU A 52 8.63 -4.08 8.31
C LEU A 52 10.00 -4.77 8.34
N GLU A 53 11.08 -4.06 7.96
CA GLU A 53 12.45 -4.57 8.14
C GLU A 53 12.77 -4.87 9.61
N ARG A 54 12.36 -3.99 10.53
CA ARG A 54 12.53 -4.21 11.98
C ARG A 54 11.75 -5.42 12.49
N LEU A 55 10.70 -5.84 11.79
CA LEU A 55 9.97 -7.08 12.05
C LEU A 55 10.63 -8.31 11.42
N GLY A 56 11.84 -8.15 10.86
CA GLY A 56 12.65 -9.22 10.27
C GLY A 56 12.29 -9.55 8.83
N LEU A 57 11.57 -8.66 8.12
CA LEU A 57 11.15 -8.88 6.74
C LEU A 57 12.12 -8.27 5.73
N ARG A 58 12.30 -8.94 4.60
CA ARG A 58 12.94 -8.43 3.38
C ARG A 58 11.95 -7.54 2.64
N VAL A 59 12.18 -6.24 2.61
CA VAL A 59 11.24 -5.27 2.04
C VAL A 59 11.84 -4.62 0.81
N ALA A 60 11.08 -4.57 -0.28
CA ALA A 60 11.45 -3.83 -1.48
C ALA A 60 10.38 -2.78 -1.82
N ILE A 61 10.77 -1.72 -2.54
CA ILE A 61 9.88 -0.62 -2.91
C ILE A 61 9.89 -0.42 -4.42
N VAL A 62 8.71 -0.29 -5.02
CA VAL A 62 8.51 0.21 -6.38
C VAL A 62 7.93 1.62 -6.30
N PRO A 63 8.76 2.67 -6.38
CA PRO A 63 8.29 4.05 -6.44
C PRO A 63 7.81 4.39 -7.85
N GLN A 64 6.65 5.03 -7.94
CA GLN A 64 6.08 5.58 -9.19
C GLN A 64 6.14 4.61 -10.38
N PRO A 65 5.59 3.39 -10.23
CA PRO A 65 5.59 2.41 -11.31
C PRO A 65 4.89 2.95 -12.55
N ASN A 66 5.45 2.73 -13.73
CA ASN A 66 4.74 3.04 -14.98
C ASN A 66 3.57 2.07 -15.19
N TRP A 67 2.35 2.61 -15.27
CA TRP A 67 1.11 1.85 -15.44
C TRP A 67 0.57 1.88 -16.88
N ARG A 68 1.28 2.55 -17.79
CA ARG A 68 0.83 2.78 -19.17
C ARG A 68 1.55 1.91 -20.20
N ASP A 69 2.56 1.14 -19.79
CA ASP A 69 3.42 0.34 -20.67
C ASP A 69 3.16 -1.17 -20.54
N ASP A 70 4.21 -1.98 -20.72
CA ASP A 70 4.19 -3.44 -20.59
C ASP A 70 4.13 -3.94 -19.14
N LEU A 71 3.96 -3.02 -18.18
CA LEU A 71 3.86 -3.26 -16.75
C LEU A 71 5.14 -3.88 -16.17
N ARG A 72 6.30 -3.61 -16.78
CA ARG A 72 7.62 -4.08 -16.30
C ARG A 72 7.89 -3.70 -14.85
N ASP A 73 7.45 -2.51 -14.43
CA ASP A 73 7.67 -2.04 -13.06
C ASP A 73 6.91 -2.87 -12.02
N PHE A 74 5.79 -3.47 -12.41
CA PHE A 74 5.01 -4.38 -11.57
C PHE A 74 5.58 -5.80 -11.53
N LYS A 75 6.44 -6.15 -12.49
CA LYS A 75 7.01 -7.50 -12.65
C LYS A 75 8.47 -7.61 -12.19
N LYS A 76 9.23 -6.49 -12.23
CA LYS A 76 10.70 -6.49 -12.12
C LYS A 76 11.27 -7.05 -10.80
N LEU A 77 10.51 -7.00 -9.71
CA LEU A 77 10.93 -7.51 -8.40
C LEU A 77 10.44 -8.93 -8.10
N GLY A 78 9.65 -9.52 -9.00
CA GLY A 78 9.01 -10.82 -8.79
C GLY A 78 7.86 -10.77 -7.79
N LEU A 79 7.57 -11.93 -7.20
CA LEU A 79 6.49 -12.12 -6.23
C LEU A 79 6.98 -11.92 -4.79
N PRO A 80 6.22 -11.27 -3.90
CA PRO A 80 6.52 -11.26 -2.48
C PRO A 80 6.15 -12.61 -1.85
N ARG A 81 6.85 -12.99 -0.77
CA ARG A 81 6.49 -14.19 0.02
C ARG A 81 5.20 -14.00 0.83
N MET A 82 4.91 -12.77 1.27
CA MET A 82 3.79 -12.49 2.16
C MET A 82 2.68 -11.69 1.46
N PHE A 83 2.97 -10.46 1.01
CA PHE A 83 1.95 -9.60 0.41
C PHE A 83 2.55 -8.45 -0.41
N PHE A 84 1.73 -7.92 -1.31
CA PHE A 84 1.92 -6.59 -1.87
C PHE A 84 1.28 -5.54 -0.97
N ALA A 85 1.88 -4.35 -0.86
CA ALA A 85 1.21 -3.21 -0.24
C ALA A 85 1.20 -1.99 -1.17
N VAL A 86 0.09 -1.25 -1.22
CA VAL A 86 -0.07 -0.09 -2.12
C VAL A 86 -0.49 1.15 -1.35
N THR A 87 0.13 2.28 -1.68
CA THR A 87 -0.25 3.62 -1.23
C THR A 87 -0.12 4.64 -2.36
N ALA A 88 -0.98 5.66 -2.37
CA ALA A 88 -0.83 6.81 -3.26
C ALA A 88 0.36 7.70 -2.89
N GLY A 89 0.99 7.49 -1.74
CA GLY A 89 2.08 8.31 -1.21
C GLY A 89 1.64 9.19 -0.03
N VAL A 90 2.33 10.30 0.17
CA VAL A 90 2.10 11.31 1.22
C VAL A 90 0.77 12.05 0.98
N MET A 91 0.39 12.23 -0.29
CA MET A 91 -0.84 12.92 -0.68
C MET A 91 -1.75 12.01 -1.52
N ASP A 92 -3.05 12.28 -1.45
CA ASP A 92 -4.03 11.72 -2.39
C ASP A 92 -3.66 12.06 -3.84
N SER A 93 -3.77 11.09 -4.74
CA SER A 93 -3.31 11.24 -6.13
C SER A 93 -4.09 12.30 -6.91
N MET A 94 -5.38 12.46 -6.62
CA MET A 94 -6.22 13.48 -7.24
C MET A 94 -5.90 14.86 -6.69
N ILE A 95 -5.78 14.99 -5.36
CA ILE A 95 -5.42 16.26 -4.72
C ILE A 95 -4.04 16.72 -5.15
N ASN A 96 -3.12 15.80 -5.42
CA ASN A 96 -1.78 16.13 -5.89
C ASN A 96 -1.82 16.68 -7.34
N ARG A 97 -2.55 16.02 -8.23
CA ARG A 97 -2.62 16.40 -9.65
C ARG A 97 -3.54 17.58 -9.94
N TYR A 98 -4.60 17.78 -9.16
CA TYR A 98 -5.63 18.80 -9.42
C TYR A 98 -5.83 19.78 -8.27
N THR A 99 -5.95 21.06 -8.60
CA THR A 99 -6.41 22.10 -7.67
C THR A 99 -7.86 21.86 -7.25
N ALA A 100 -8.30 22.51 -6.18
CA ALA A 100 -9.70 22.45 -5.73
C ALA A 100 -10.71 22.84 -6.83
N ASN A 101 -10.31 23.69 -7.78
CA ASN A 101 -11.13 24.08 -8.93
C ASN A 101 -10.96 23.14 -10.14
N LYS A 102 -10.52 21.89 -9.94
CA LYS A 102 -10.30 20.87 -10.97
C LYS A 102 -9.31 21.24 -12.08
N ARG A 103 -8.44 22.24 -11.86
CA ARG A 103 -7.35 22.56 -12.80
C ARG A 103 -6.12 21.71 -12.51
N LEU A 104 -5.45 21.22 -13.56
CA LEU A 104 -4.19 20.49 -13.45
C LEU A 104 -3.10 21.37 -12.82
N ARG A 105 -2.32 20.80 -11.91
CA ARG A 105 -1.07 21.42 -11.44
C ARG A 105 0.03 21.16 -12.45
N SER A 106 0.93 22.14 -12.59
CA SER A 106 2.12 22.02 -13.43
C SER A 106 3.17 21.09 -12.83
N GLN A 107 3.20 20.95 -11.50
CA GLN A 107 4.21 20.19 -10.78
C GLN A 107 3.61 19.23 -9.75
N ASP A 108 4.30 18.11 -9.54
CA ASP A 108 4.10 17.18 -8.43
C ASP A 108 5.29 17.27 -7.46
N ALA A 109 5.04 17.70 -6.23
CA ALA A 109 6.07 17.93 -5.21
C ALA A 109 6.78 16.64 -4.74
N TYR A 110 6.21 15.47 -5.04
CA TYR A 110 6.74 14.17 -4.62
C TYR A 110 7.26 13.34 -5.81
N THR A 111 7.44 13.96 -6.96
CA THR A 111 7.99 13.34 -8.17
C THR A 111 9.34 13.98 -8.52
N PRO A 112 10.35 13.20 -8.98
CA PRO A 112 11.61 13.75 -9.43
C PRO A 112 11.40 14.81 -10.53
N ASP A 113 12.18 15.89 -10.46
CA ASP A 113 12.10 17.04 -11.37
C ASP A 113 10.71 17.73 -11.41
N GLY A 114 9.85 17.46 -10.42
CA GLY A 114 8.51 18.03 -10.35
C GLY A 114 7.56 17.53 -11.43
N ARG A 115 7.85 16.42 -12.11
CA ARG A 115 7.03 15.93 -13.23
C ARG A 115 5.62 15.57 -12.79
N SER A 116 4.61 15.98 -13.55
CA SER A 116 3.19 15.76 -13.21
C SER A 116 2.59 14.48 -13.81
N ASP A 117 3.37 13.69 -14.54
CA ASP A 117 2.91 12.56 -15.35
C ASP A 117 3.30 11.17 -14.81
N MET A 118 3.96 11.11 -13.66
CA MET A 118 4.52 9.90 -13.05
C MET A 118 3.60 9.18 -12.05
N ARG A 119 2.44 9.76 -11.71
CA ARG A 119 1.42 9.16 -10.84
C ARG A 119 0.06 9.12 -11.54
N PRO A 120 -0.67 8.00 -11.50
CA PRO A 120 -2.03 7.95 -12.01
C PRO A 120 -3.00 8.72 -11.14
N ASP A 121 -4.10 9.14 -11.74
CA ASP A 121 -5.32 9.47 -11.00
C ASP A 121 -5.85 8.21 -10.32
N ARG A 122 -6.20 8.31 -9.04
CA ARG A 122 -6.62 7.18 -8.20
C ARG A 122 -5.56 6.07 -8.18
N ALA A 123 -4.32 6.47 -7.85
CA ALA A 123 -3.14 5.62 -7.87
C ALA A 123 -3.32 4.29 -7.13
N VAL A 124 -3.95 4.29 -5.94
CA VAL A 124 -4.21 3.05 -5.20
C VAL A 124 -5.08 2.11 -6.03
N THR A 125 -6.17 2.60 -6.61
CA THR A 125 -7.06 1.80 -7.46
C THR A 125 -6.34 1.24 -8.67
N ILE A 126 -5.59 2.06 -9.40
CA ILE A 126 -4.91 1.63 -10.62
C ILE A 126 -3.82 0.60 -10.32
N TYR A 127 -2.95 0.87 -9.33
CA TYR A 127 -1.88 -0.05 -8.98
C TYR A 127 -2.41 -1.36 -8.41
N SER A 128 -3.43 -1.31 -7.55
CA SER A 128 -4.07 -2.50 -6.99
C SER A 128 -4.70 -3.39 -8.06
N ASN A 129 -5.41 -2.80 -9.03
CA ASN A 129 -6.04 -3.57 -10.11
C ASN A 129 -5.01 -4.25 -11.01
N ILE A 130 -3.92 -3.55 -11.34
CA ILE A 130 -2.80 -4.15 -12.08
C ILE A 130 -2.21 -5.34 -11.31
N LEU A 131 -1.97 -5.17 -10.01
CA LEU A 131 -1.42 -6.25 -9.19
C LEU A 131 -2.37 -7.44 -9.07
N LYS A 132 -3.68 -7.20 -8.93
CA LYS A 132 -4.68 -8.29 -8.88
C LYS A 132 -4.92 -8.96 -10.23
N GLU A 133 -4.70 -8.26 -11.34
CA GLU A 133 -4.73 -8.86 -12.68
C GLU A 133 -3.51 -9.76 -12.91
N LEU A 134 -2.31 -9.29 -12.54
CA LEU A 134 -1.07 -10.05 -12.71
C LEU A 134 -0.94 -11.19 -11.70
N TYR A 135 -1.38 -10.96 -10.46
CA TYR A 135 -1.10 -11.80 -9.29
C TYR A 135 -2.35 -11.94 -8.39
N PRO A 136 -3.45 -12.53 -8.89
CA PRO A 136 -4.73 -12.58 -8.18
C PRO A 136 -4.66 -13.25 -6.80
N ASP A 137 -3.81 -14.28 -6.69
CA ASP A 137 -3.68 -15.11 -5.48
C ASP A 137 -2.77 -14.50 -4.41
N ILE A 138 -2.04 -13.42 -4.72
CA ILE A 138 -1.15 -12.79 -3.76
C ILE A 138 -1.95 -11.81 -2.90
N PRO A 139 -1.83 -11.88 -1.56
CA PRO A 139 -2.47 -10.93 -0.68
C PRO A 139 -2.05 -9.49 -0.99
N LEU A 140 -3.03 -8.59 -1.00
CA LEU A 140 -2.86 -7.17 -1.28
C LEU A 140 -3.41 -6.32 -0.14
N ILE A 141 -2.53 -5.54 0.47
CA ILE A 141 -2.87 -4.58 1.51
C ILE A 141 -2.83 -3.16 0.93
N ILE A 142 -3.86 -2.36 1.18
CA ILE A 142 -3.89 -0.94 0.76
C ILE A 142 -3.89 -0.02 1.97
N GLY A 143 -3.28 1.16 1.83
CA GLY A 143 -3.20 2.12 2.91
C GLY A 143 -2.90 3.55 2.44
N GLY A 144 -2.57 4.40 3.40
CA GLY A 144 -2.31 5.82 3.17
C GLY A 144 -3.59 6.67 3.12
N VAL A 145 -3.40 7.97 2.87
CA VAL A 145 -4.48 8.99 2.92
C VAL A 145 -5.60 8.64 1.93
N GLU A 146 -5.22 8.30 0.70
CA GLU A 146 -6.14 7.96 -0.38
C GLU A 146 -7.06 6.77 -0.03
N ALA A 147 -6.50 5.67 0.49
CA ALA A 147 -7.29 4.51 0.90
C ALA A 147 -8.14 4.82 2.14
N SER A 148 -7.55 5.47 3.15
CA SER A 148 -8.19 5.78 4.43
C SER A 148 -9.47 6.60 4.28
N LEU A 149 -9.42 7.64 3.43
CA LEU A 149 -10.54 8.55 3.20
C LEU A 149 -11.65 7.92 2.34
N ARG A 150 -11.31 6.95 1.50
CA ARG A 150 -12.25 6.25 0.59
C ARG A 150 -12.68 4.87 1.11
N ARG A 151 -12.39 4.54 2.38
CA ARG A 151 -12.67 3.22 2.98
C ARG A 151 -14.18 2.90 3.10
N VAL A 152 -15.02 3.93 3.16
CA VAL A 152 -16.49 3.82 3.16
C VAL A 152 -17.04 4.39 1.85
N SER A 153 -18.30 4.11 1.55
CA SER A 153 -19.01 4.81 0.48
C SER A 153 -18.90 6.31 0.69
N HIS A 154 -18.56 7.05 -0.36
CA HIS A 154 -18.26 8.46 -0.29
C HIS A 154 -18.70 9.17 -1.56
N TYR A 155 -19.05 10.45 -1.41
CA TYR A 155 -19.26 11.30 -2.57
C TYR A 155 -17.90 11.75 -3.12
N ASP A 156 -17.64 11.45 -4.39
CA ASP A 156 -16.41 11.84 -5.07
C ASP A 156 -16.60 13.17 -5.77
N TYR A 157 -15.95 14.21 -5.23
CA TYR A 157 -16.00 15.55 -5.80
C TYR A 157 -15.52 15.60 -7.26
N TRP A 158 -14.56 14.75 -7.63
CA TRP A 158 -13.95 14.77 -8.96
C TRP A 158 -14.93 14.32 -10.03
N SER A 159 -15.61 13.20 -9.83
CA SER A 159 -16.62 12.68 -10.77
C SER A 159 -18.06 13.14 -10.49
N ASP A 160 -18.31 13.90 -9.43
CA ASP A 160 -19.66 14.37 -9.04
C ASP A 160 -20.65 13.20 -8.87
N SER A 161 -20.24 12.16 -8.14
CA SER A 161 -21.05 10.95 -7.98
C SER A 161 -20.75 10.23 -6.66
N LEU A 162 -21.71 9.42 -6.19
CA LEU A 162 -21.47 8.52 -5.07
C LEU A 162 -20.65 7.30 -5.53
N HIS A 163 -19.54 7.03 -4.84
CA HIS A 163 -18.72 5.84 -5.05
C HIS A 163 -18.90 4.85 -3.90
N LYS A 164 -18.72 3.57 -4.22
CA LYS A 164 -18.57 2.51 -3.23
C LYS A 164 -17.24 2.69 -2.47
N THR A 165 -17.03 1.88 -1.43
CA THR A 165 -15.71 1.78 -0.80
C THR A 165 -14.62 1.45 -1.82
N ILE A 166 -13.42 2.02 -1.65
CA ILE A 166 -12.24 1.76 -2.49
C ILE A 166 -11.88 0.26 -2.53
N LEU A 167 -12.21 -0.50 -1.48
CA LEU A 167 -12.03 -1.95 -1.45
C LEU A 167 -12.79 -2.65 -2.59
N ALA A 168 -13.99 -2.17 -2.92
CA ALA A 168 -14.80 -2.74 -4.01
C ALA A 168 -14.24 -2.43 -5.40
N GLY A 169 -13.41 -1.39 -5.52
CA GLY A 169 -12.77 -1.02 -6.79
C GLY A 169 -11.34 -1.53 -6.95
N THR A 170 -10.72 -2.03 -5.87
CA THR A 170 -9.32 -2.50 -5.84
C THR A 170 -9.21 -4.02 -5.71
N ASN A 171 -10.25 -4.69 -5.20
CA ASN A 171 -10.21 -6.08 -4.76
C ASN A 171 -9.07 -6.37 -3.77
N ALA A 172 -8.65 -5.36 -3.00
CA ALA A 172 -7.64 -5.54 -1.96
C ALA A 172 -8.23 -6.39 -0.81
N ASP A 173 -7.38 -7.23 -0.22
CA ASP A 173 -7.77 -8.17 0.82
C ASP A 173 -7.90 -7.47 2.19
N LEU A 174 -7.13 -6.41 2.41
CA LEU A 174 -7.16 -5.62 3.64
C LEU A 174 -6.81 -4.15 3.36
N LEU A 175 -7.54 -3.25 4.00
CA LEU A 175 -7.26 -1.82 4.04
C LEU A 175 -6.82 -1.44 5.45
N VAL A 176 -5.69 -0.75 5.59
CA VAL A 176 -5.21 -0.16 6.84
C VAL A 176 -5.45 1.35 6.80
N TYR A 177 -6.12 1.92 7.81
CA TYR A 177 -6.44 3.34 7.85
C TYR A 177 -5.94 4.05 9.11
N GLY A 178 -5.65 5.35 8.98
CA GLY A 178 -5.09 6.14 10.07
C GLY A 178 -3.61 5.82 10.31
N MET A 179 -3.21 5.63 11.58
CA MET A 179 -1.85 5.24 11.96
C MET A 179 -1.64 3.76 11.62
N GLY A 180 -0.92 3.49 10.54
CA GLY A 180 -0.77 2.15 9.98
C GLY A 180 0.24 1.24 10.69
N GLU A 181 1.10 1.81 11.54
CA GLU A 181 2.22 1.13 12.20
C GLU A 181 1.76 0.01 13.13
N LEU A 182 0.75 0.27 13.96
CA LEU A 182 0.23 -0.74 14.90
C LEU A 182 -0.55 -1.84 14.18
N PRO A 183 -1.50 -1.54 13.28
CA PRO A 183 -2.25 -2.58 12.55
C PRO A 183 -1.33 -3.44 11.68
N ILE A 184 -0.41 -2.84 10.91
CA ILE A 184 0.47 -3.63 10.04
C ILE A 184 1.42 -4.53 10.84
N THR A 185 1.91 -4.05 12.00
CA THR A 185 2.72 -4.88 12.90
C THR A 185 1.94 -6.10 13.38
N ARG A 186 0.66 -5.93 13.71
CA ARG A 186 -0.19 -7.03 14.14
C ARG A 186 -0.46 -8.02 13.00
N VAL A 187 -0.81 -7.52 11.81
CA VAL A 187 -1.00 -8.34 10.59
C VAL A 187 0.25 -9.18 10.32
N VAL A 188 1.43 -8.56 10.29
CA VAL A 188 2.70 -9.26 10.03
C VAL A 188 2.98 -10.35 11.05
N ARG A 189 2.80 -10.06 12.35
CA ARG A 189 3.00 -11.07 13.40
C ARG A 189 2.05 -12.25 13.25
N GLU A 190 0.80 -11.99 12.89
CA GLU A 190 -0.19 -13.04 12.65
C GLU A 190 0.16 -13.88 11.42
N MET A 191 0.64 -13.26 10.33
CA MET A 191 1.12 -13.99 9.14
C MET A 191 2.37 -14.81 9.43
N GLN A 192 3.32 -14.28 10.22
CA GLN A 192 4.50 -15.02 10.67
C GLN A 192 4.14 -16.25 11.53
N ASN A 193 2.98 -16.21 12.21
CA ASN A 193 2.41 -17.34 12.96
C ASN A 193 1.54 -18.26 12.10
N GLY A 194 1.54 -18.11 10.77
CA GLY A 194 0.86 -18.99 9.83
C GLY A 194 -0.59 -18.63 9.53
N LYS A 195 -1.12 -17.51 10.04
CA LYS A 195 -2.46 -17.04 9.68
C LYS A 195 -2.49 -16.40 8.30
N THR A 196 -3.56 -16.65 7.57
CA THR A 196 -3.88 -16.02 6.29
C THR A 196 -4.53 -14.65 6.50
N ILE A 197 -4.47 -13.79 5.47
CA ILE A 197 -5.09 -12.45 5.54
C ILE A 197 -6.61 -12.50 5.75
N ALA A 198 -7.26 -13.54 5.23
CA ALA A 198 -8.71 -13.75 5.37
C ALA A 198 -9.14 -14.00 6.82
N GLU A 199 -8.24 -14.50 7.68
CA GLU A 199 -8.49 -14.71 9.11
C GLU A 199 -8.34 -13.42 9.96
N MET A 200 -7.84 -12.33 9.37
CA MET A 200 -7.46 -11.11 10.08
C MET A 200 -8.60 -10.09 10.19
N CYS A 201 -9.80 -10.55 10.49
CA CYS A 201 -11.00 -9.71 10.56
C CYS A 201 -11.15 -8.90 11.85
N HIS A 202 -10.24 -9.09 12.81
CA HIS A 202 -10.32 -8.58 14.18
C HIS A 202 -9.19 -7.60 14.51
N VAL A 203 -8.38 -7.22 13.52
CA VAL A 203 -7.29 -6.26 13.68
C VAL A 203 -7.89 -4.84 13.72
N PRO A 204 -7.72 -4.09 14.82
CA PRO A 204 -8.21 -2.71 14.90
C PRO A 204 -7.63 -1.84 13.77
N GLN A 205 -8.38 -0.81 13.36
CA GLN A 205 -7.99 0.13 12.29
C GLN A 205 -7.71 -0.54 10.94
N THR A 206 -8.45 -1.61 10.66
CA THR A 206 -8.49 -2.25 9.35
C THR A 206 -9.91 -2.31 8.80
N ALA A 207 -10.04 -2.45 7.49
CA ALA A 207 -11.30 -2.69 6.80
C ALA A 207 -11.09 -3.75 5.72
N PHE A 208 -12.11 -4.55 5.46
CA PHE A 208 -12.12 -5.61 4.45
C PHE A 208 -13.55 -5.75 3.90
N LEU A 209 -13.68 -6.39 2.74
CA LEU A 209 -15.00 -6.75 2.22
C LEU A 209 -15.43 -8.09 2.81
N ALA A 210 -16.66 -8.14 3.30
CA ALA A 210 -17.30 -9.37 3.73
C ALA A 210 -18.59 -9.57 2.94
N GLY A 211 -18.89 -10.83 2.61
CA GLY A 211 -20.23 -11.21 2.18
C GLY A 211 -21.23 -10.95 3.30
N LYS A 212 -22.50 -10.72 2.94
CA LYS A 212 -23.57 -10.40 3.90
C LYS A 212 -23.68 -11.42 5.03
N ASP A 213 -23.43 -12.70 4.74
CA ASP A 213 -23.55 -13.82 5.68
C ASP A 213 -22.25 -14.10 6.45
N ASN A 214 -21.16 -13.40 6.11
CA ASN A 214 -19.82 -13.60 6.68
C ASN A 214 -19.31 -12.35 7.42
N VAL A 215 -20.22 -11.51 7.92
CA VAL A 215 -19.85 -10.36 8.76
C VAL A 215 -19.40 -10.90 10.13
N PRO A 216 -18.15 -10.68 10.54
CA PRO A 216 -17.64 -11.20 11.80
C PRO A 216 -18.30 -10.47 12.97
N GLU A 217 -18.40 -11.18 14.09
CA GLU A 217 -18.95 -10.62 15.32
C GLU A 217 -18.09 -9.45 15.81
N ASN A 218 -18.72 -8.34 16.18
CA ASN A 218 -17.99 -7.17 16.65
C ASN A 218 -17.32 -7.44 18.00
N SER A 219 -16.00 -7.63 17.98
CA SER A 219 -15.19 -7.88 19.18
C SER A 219 -15.21 -6.75 20.21
N PHE A 220 -15.65 -5.55 19.84
CA PHE A 220 -15.68 -4.38 20.72
C PHE A 220 -17.02 -4.19 21.44
N LYS A 221 -18.05 -5.00 21.12
CA LYS A 221 -19.42 -4.90 21.69
C LYS A 221 -20.13 -3.55 21.48
N ASP A 222 -19.49 -2.61 20.78
CA ASP A 222 -20.04 -1.33 20.36
C ASP A 222 -20.66 -1.47 18.96
N GLU A 223 -21.73 -2.25 18.81
CA GLU A 223 -22.48 -2.28 17.53
C GLU A 223 -23.49 -1.14 17.46
N ILE A 224 -23.33 -0.27 16.47
CA ILE A 224 -24.43 0.52 15.89
C ILE A 224 -24.73 -0.10 14.54
N ARG A 225 -25.82 -0.88 14.44
CA ARG A 225 -26.37 -1.31 13.16
C ARG A 225 -27.24 -0.18 12.62
N LEU A 226 -26.84 0.40 11.48
CA LEU A 226 -27.66 1.34 10.72
C LEU A 226 -28.65 0.58 9.83
#